data_AF-A0A2T7PW15-F1
#
_entry.id   AF-A0A2T7PW15-F1
#
_cell.length_a   1.000
_cell.length_b   1.000
_cell.length_c   1.000
_cell.angle_alpha   90.00
_cell.angle_beta   90.00
_cell.angle_gamma   90.00
#
_symmetry.space_group_name_H-M   'P 1'
#
loop_
_entity.id
_entity.type
_entity.pdbx_description
1 polymer ?
#
loop_
_entity_poly.entity_id
_entity_poly.type
_entity_poly.pdbx_seq_one_letter_code
_entity_poly.pdbx_strand_id
1 'polypeptide(L)'
;MGNWFSDHVDFYHYTSESGIDAIMDSGYIKESQTGGPDAFFGSGVYGTSLPPSVGKREIANNNWKEGWRSREHAGRVDYVIKLHIPSTSLKEFKTPTRQVYLHPGRIHLDDYSWEILEV
;
A
#
# COMPACT_ATOMS: atom_id res chain seq x y z
N MET A 1 32.14 -10.33 -4.53
CA MET A 1 31.42 -9.44 -5.46
C MET A 1 29.94 -9.64 -5.22
N GLY A 2 29.29 -8.72 -4.52
CA GLY A 2 27.84 -8.80 -4.28
C GLY A 2 27.09 -8.28 -5.50
N ASN A 3 26.16 -9.05 -6.03
CA ASN A 3 25.21 -8.59 -7.03
C ASN A 3 24.27 -7.57 -6.37
N TRP A 4 24.43 -6.29 -6.70
CA TRP A 4 23.51 -5.22 -6.32
C TRP A 4 22.47 -5.03 -7.42
N PHE A 5 21.58 -6.01 -7.62
CA PHE A 5 20.33 -5.70 -8.28
C PHE A 5 19.46 -5.02 -7.22
N SER A 6 19.21 -3.72 -7.39
CA SER A 6 18.12 -3.08 -6.67
C SER A 6 16.83 -3.56 -7.32
N ASP A 7 16.40 -4.77 -6.93
CA ASP A 7 15.17 -5.35 -7.41
C ASP A 7 14.04 -4.44 -6.96
N HIS A 8 13.30 -3.90 -7.93
CA HIS A 8 12.08 -3.18 -7.67
C HIS A 8 10.98 -4.17 -7.35
N VAL A 9 10.02 -3.74 -6.55
CA VAL A 9 8.84 -4.52 -6.19
C VAL A 9 7.59 -3.76 -6.56
N ASP A 10 6.53 -4.51 -6.86
CA ASP A 10 5.21 -3.95 -6.99
C ASP A 10 4.64 -3.68 -5.59
N PHE A 11 4.44 -2.40 -5.31
CA PHE A 11 3.84 -1.89 -4.09
C PHE A 11 2.39 -1.50 -4.37
N TYR A 12 1.44 -2.25 -3.82
CA TYR A 12 0.02 -1.99 -3.98
C TYR A 12 -0.52 -1.21 -2.78
N HIS A 13 -0.97 0.02 -3.02
CA HIS A 13 -1.67 0.83 -2.02
C HIS A 13 -3.15 0.91 -2.37
N TYR A 14 -3.95 0.17 -1.60
CA TYR A 14 -5.40 0.11 -1.77
C TYR A 14 -6.09 1.26 -1.06
N THR A 15 -7.07 1.86 -1.73
CA THR A 15 -7.81 3.01 -1.22
C THR A 15 -9.22 3.07 -1.82
N SER A 16 -10.00 4.08 -1.43
CA SER A 16 -11.32 4.39 -2.01
C SER A 16 -11.21 5.33 -3.20
N GLU A 17 -12.29 5.47 -3.96
CA GLU A 17 -12.41 6.43 -5.07
C GLU A 17 -11.96 7.84 -4.67
N SER A 18 -12.55 8.38 -3.59
CA SER A 18 -12.18 9.67 -3.01
C SER A 18 -10.72 9.75 -2.54
N GLY A 19 -10.12 8.60 -2.22
CA GLY A 19 -8.71 8.50 -1.84
C GLY A 19 -7.79 8.61 -3.06
N ILE A 20 -8.14 7.94 -4.17
CA ILE A 20 -7.44 8.14 -5.44
C ILE A 20 -7.56 9.59 -5.90
N ASP A 21 -8.77 10.18 -5.87
CA ASP A 21 -8.96 11.57 -6.27
C ASP A 21 -8.05 12.52 -5.49
N ALA A 22 -7.97 12.34 -4.17
CA ALA A 22 -7.10 13.14 -3.31
C ALA A 22 -5.60 12.91 -3.59
N ILE A 23 -5.20 11.67 -3.90
CA ILE A 23 -3.81 11.34 -4.27
C ILE A 23 -3.45 11.99 -5.62
N MET A 24 -4.37 11.96 -6.58
CA MET A 24 -4.19 12.54 -7.90
C MET A 24 -4.14 14.07 -7.87
N ASP A 25 -4.98 14.71 -7.05
CA ASP A 25 -4.98 16.16 -6.86
C ASP A 25 -3.70 16.65 -6.15
N SER A 26 -3.24 15.89 -5.14
CA SER A 26 -2.06 16.29 -4.34
C SER A 26 -0.72 15.84 -4.91
N GLY A 27 -0.70 14.83 -5.78
CA GLY A 27 0.52 14.23 -6.35
C GLY A 27 1.33 13.40 -5.35
N TYR A 28 0.76 13.05 -4.19
CA TYR A 28 1.44 12.21 -3.21
C TYR A 28 0.49 11.33 -2.39
N ILE A 29 0.99 10.18 -1.93
CA ILE A 29 0.34 9.36 -0.92
C ILE A 29 0.79 9.84 0.45
N LYS A 30 -0.17 10.34 1.24
CA LYS A 30 0.10 10.86 2.58
C LYS A 30 0.49 9.73 3.52
N GLU A 31 1.54 9.95 4.31
CA GLU A 31 1.92 9.02 5.36
C GLU A 31 0.85 8.92 6.45
N SER A 32 0.66 7.71 6.98
CA SER A 32 -0.05 7.52 8.24
C SER A 32 0.85 8.02 9.37
N GLN A 33 0.37 8.97 10.19
CA GLN A 33 1.10 9.47 11.36
C GLN A 33 0.84 8.60 12.61
N THR A 34 1.88 8.36 13.40
CA THR A 34 1.79 7.65 14.69
C THR A 34 0.78 8.28 15.65
N GLY A 35 -0.11 7.46 16.22
CA GLY A 35 -1.11 7.86 17.22
C GLY A 35 -2.44 7.09 17.14
N GLY A 36 -2.69 6.36 16.05
CA GLY A 36 -3.87 5.49 15.88
C GLY A 36 -3.54 4.00 15.78
N PRO A 37 -4.55 3.12 15.88
CA PRO A 37 -4.40 1.65 15.77
C PRO A 37 -3.82 1.18 14.42
N ASP A 38 -3.77 2.06 13.42
CA ASP A 38 -3.32 1.79 12.05
C ASP A 38 -1.79 2.02 11.83
N ALA A 39 -1.03 2.48 12.83
CA ALA A 39 0.42 2.72 12.75
C ALA A 39 1.27 1.65 13.47
N PHE A 40 0.93 0.37 13.30
CA PHE A 40 1.53 -0.74 14.04
C PHE A 40 3.05 -0.89 13.83
N PHE A 41 3.58 -0.47 12.67
CA PHE A 41 5.01 -0.59 12.32
C PHE A 41 5.73 0.76 12.20
N GLY A 42 5.09 1.85 12.62
CA GLY A 42 5.62 3.22 12.57
C GLY A 42 4.90 4.14 11.57
N SER A 43 5.37 5.37 11.44
CA SER A 43 4.83 6.32 10.46
C SER A 43 5.32 6.01 9.06
N GLY A 44 4.44 6.18 8.06
CA GLY A 44 4.76 5.99 6.65
C GLY A 44 3.56 5.56 5.82
N VAL A 45 3.81 5.25 4.55
CA VAL A 45 2.80 4.73 3.62
C VAL A 45 2.86 3.20 3.62
N TYR A 46 1.70 2.60 3.79
CA TYR A 46 1.54 1.15 3.87
C TYR A 46 1.01 0.60 2.54
N GLY A 47 1.55 -0.55 2.14
CA GLY A 47 1.10 -1.29 0.98
C GLY A 47 1.33 -2.79 1.14
N THR A 48 1.06 -3.54 0.10
CA THR A 48 1.25 -5.00 0.06
C THR A 48 1.79 -5.43 -1.30
N SER A 49 2.29 -6.66 -1.39
CA SER A 49 2.63 -7.31 -2.67
C SER A 49 1.43 -8.02 -3.32
N LEU A 50 0.26 -8.05 -2.68
CA LEU A 50 -0.93 -8.71 -3.23
C LEU A 50 -1.54 -7.89 -4.38
N PRO A 51 -1.64 -8.46 -5.60
CA PRO A 51 -2.29 -7.79 -6.73
C PRO A 51 -3.83 -7.81 -6.59
N PRO A 52 -4.54 -6.93 -7.32
CA PRO A 52 -6.00 -6.84 -7.23
C PRO A 52 -6.73 -8.12 -7.66
N SER A 53 -6.10 -8.95 -8.50
CA SER A 53 -6.64 -10.24 -8.96
C SER A 53 -6.92 -11.25 -7.84
N VAL A 54 -6.35 -11.04 -6.65
CA VAL A 54 -6.59 -11.86 -5.46
C VAL A 54 -7.98 -11.60 -4.86
N GLY A 55 -8.60 -10.46 -5.19
CA GLY A 55 -9.97 -10.12 -4.84
C GLY A 55 -10.11 -9.32 -3.54
N LYS A 56 -11.10 -8.43 -3.50
CA LYS A 56 -11.36 -7.46 -2.42
C LYS A 56 -11.36 -8.07 -1.02
N ARG A 57 -12.00 -9.22 -0.86
CA ARG A 57 -12.10 -9.93 0.42
C ARG A 57 -10.73 -10.34 0.97
N GLU A 58 -9.88 -10.92 0.14
CA GLU A 58 -8.55 -11.39 0.56
C GLU A 58 -7.62 -10.22 0.83
N ILE A 59 -7.69 -9.17 0.01
CA ILE A 59 -6.96 -7.92 0.18
C ILE A 59 -7.36 -7.23 1.49
N ALA A 60 -8.67 -7.09 1.75
CA ALA A 60 -9.17 -6.47 2.97
C ALA A 60 -8.77 -7.27 4.22
N ASN A 61 -8.83 -8.60 4.16
CA ASN A 61 -8.41 -9.48 5.25
C ASN A 61 -6.90 -9.43 5.50
N ASN A 62 -6.08 -9.32 4.45
CA ASN A 62 -4.63 -9.13 4.58
C ASN A 62 -4.29 -7.79 5.24
N ASN A 63 -4.95 -6.72 4.80
CA ASN A 63 -4.69 -5.35 5.25
C ASN A 63 -5.23 -5.08 6.67
N TRP A 64 -6.35 -5.71 7.04
CA TRP A 64 -7.02 -5.47 8.32
C TRP A 64 -7.43 -6.78 9.01
N LYS A 65 -6.84 -7.08 10.18
CA LYS A 65 -7.22 -8.28 10.97
C LYS A 65 -8.69 -8.26 11.40
N GLU A 66 -9.12 -7.16 12.03
CA GLU A 66 -10.49 -6.97 12.50
C GLU A 66 -11.16 -5.81 11.74
N GLY A 67 -12.47 -5.94 11.49
CA GLY A 67 -13.24 -4.91 10.79
C GLY A 67 -13.06 -4.85 9.26
N TRP A 68 -12.37 -5.82 8.65
CA TRP A 68 -12.13 -5.85 7.19
C TRP A 68 -13.42 -5.75 6.37
N ARG A 69 -14.51 -6.42 6.79
CA ARG A 69 -15.82 -6.33 6.12
C ARG A 69 -16.39 -4.92 6.06
N SER A 70 -16.21 -4.14 7.14
CA SER A 70 -16.68 -2.75 7.20
C SER A 70 -15.86 -1.86 6.27
N ARG A 71 -14.56 -2.11 6.16
CA ARG A 71 -13.66 -1.36 5.27
C ARG A 71 -13.82 -1.73 3.80
N GLU A 72 -14.10 -3.00 3.51
CA GLU A 72 -14.54 -3.46 2.19
C GLU A 72 -15.85 -2.78 1.79
N HIS A 73 -16.87 -2.79 2.65
CA HIS A 73 -18.15 -2.13 2.37
C HIS A 73 -18.04 -0.60 2.30
N ALA A 74 -17.01 -0.02 2.90
CA ALA A 74 -16.68 1.41 2.79
C ALA A 74 -15.84 1.74 1.54
N GLY A 75 -15.61 0.78 0.66
CA GLY A 75 -14.91 0.98 -0.61
C GLY A 75 -13.40 1.18 -0.50
N ARG A 76 -12.77 0.86 0.64
CA ARG A 76 -11.32 1.10 0.86
C ARG A 76 -10.38 0.17 0.08
N VAL A 77 -10.96 -0.64 -0.79
CA VAL A 77 -10.27 -1.56 -1.71
C VAL A 77 -10.91 -1.51 -3.09
N ASP A 78 -11.57 -0.41 -3.45
CA ASP A 78 -12.18 -0.24 -4.78
C ASP A 78 -11.16 0.17 -5.84
N TYR A 79 -10.12 0.87 -5.40
CA TYR A 79 -9.01 1.27 -6.25
C TYR A 79 -7.68 0.90 -5.63
N VAL A 80 -6.69 0.71 -6.48
CA VAL A 80 -5.31 0.51 -6.08
C VAL A 80 -4.40 1.37 -6.93
N ILE A 81 -3.45 2.03 -6.27
CA ILE A 81 -2.28 2.58 -6.95
C ILE A 81 -1.13 1.58 -6.78
N LYS A 82 -0.66 1.07 -7.92
CA LYS A 82 0.50 0.19 -7.98
C LYS A 82 1.71 1.04 -8.31
N LEU A 83 2.70 1.01 -7.43
CA LEU A 83 3.98 1.72 -7.56
C LEU A 83 5.10 0.70 -7.77
N HIS A 84 6.04 1.00 -8.66
CA HIS A 84 7.24 0.19 -8.82
C HIS A 84 8.38 0.83 -8.02
N ILE A 85 8.65 0.28 -6.83
CA ILE A 85 9.54 0.91 -5.85
C ILE A 85 10.79 0.04 -5.64
N PRO A 86 12.00 0.61 -5.57
CA PRO A 86 13.20 -0.13 -5.15
C PRO A 86 12.97 -0.81 -3.80
N SER A 87 13.22 -2.11 -3.70
CA SER A 87 13.06 -2.86 -2.43
C SER A 87 13.85 -2.24 -1.27
N THR A 88 14.97 -1.57 -1.55
CA THR A 88 15.79 -0.85 -0.56
C THR A 88 15.11 0.37 0.05
N SER A 89 14.06 0.90 -0.59
CA SER A 89 13.25 2.02 -0.09
C SER A 89 12.10 1.56 0.81
N LEU A 90 11.90 0.25 0.98
CA LEU A 90 10.80 -0.33 1.73
C LEU A 90 11.30 -1.12 2.93
N LYS A 91 10.49 -1.13 3.99
CA LYS A 91 10.58 -2.13 5.07
C LYS A 91 9.50 -3.18 4.82
N GLU A 92 9.91 -4.44 4.67
CA GLU A 92 8.98 -5.56 4.53
C GLU A 92 8.71 -6.20 5.89
N PHE A 93 7.43 -6.43 6.17
CA PHE A 93 6.95 -7.18 7.34
C PHE A 93 6.14 -8.37 6.86
N LYS A 94 6.71 -9.57 7.01
CA LYS A 94 6.08 -10.82 6.63
C LYS A 94 5.73 -11.64 7.86
N THR A 95 4.49 -12.08 7.95
CA THR A 95 4.02 -13.10 8.90
C THR A 95 3.52 -14.31 8.12
N PRO A 96 3.20 -15.45 8.77
CA PRO A 96 2.62 -16.60 8.08
C PRO A 96 1.29 -16.30 7.36
N THR A 97 0.61 -15.22 7.74
CA THR A 97 -0.74 -14.91 7.27
C THR A 97 -0.86 -13.58 6.53
N ARG A 98 0.19 -12.75 6.48
CA ARG A 98 0.16 -11.47 5.77
C ARG A 98 1.55 -10.98 5.38
N GLN A 99 1.58 -10.17 4.34
CA GLN A 99 2.76 -9.39 3.95
C GLN A 99 2.36 -7.93 3.79
N VAL A 100 3.19 -7.06 4.36
CA VAL A 100 3.01 -5.61 4.35
C VAL A 100 4.35 -4.94 4.03
N TYR A 101 4.31 -3.98 3.13
CA TYR A 101 5.40 -3.02 2.90
C TYR A 101 5.12 -1.72 3.63
N LEU A 102 6.17 -1.11 4.17
CA LEU A 102 6.17 0.24 4.72
C LEU A 102 7.20 1.08 3.99
N HIS A 103 6.74 2.12 3.30
CA HIS A 103 7.57 3.19 2.78
C HIS A 103 7.69 4.30 3.84
N PRO A 104 8.91 4.70 4.24
CA PRO A 104 9.10 5.74 5.24
C PRO A 104 8.83 7.12 4.65
N GLY A 105 7.94 7.88 5.31
CA GLY A 105 7.52 9.19 4.81
C GLY A 105 6.33 9.10 3.87
N ARG A 106 5.96 10.25 3.29
CA ARG A 106 4.99 10.32 2.19
C ARG A 106 5.65 9.82 0.90
N ILE A 107 4.87 9.28 -0.02
CA ILE A 107 5.33 8.90 -1.36
C ILE A 107 4.92 10.00 -2.34
N HIS A 108 5.86 10.63 -3.03
CA HIS A 108 5.54 11.47 -4.19
C HIS A 108 5.37 10.58 -5.42
N LEU A 109 4.33 10.82 -6.22
CA LEU A 109 4.05 9.98 -7.39
C LEU A 109 5.14 10.09 -8.46
N ASP A 110 5.75 11.27 -8.59
CA ASP A 110 6.82 11.52 -9.57
C ASP A 110 8.15 10.82 -9.23
N ASP A 111 8.29 10.25 -8.02
CA ASP A 111 9.49 9.52 -7.62
C ASP A 111 9.54 8.10 -8.22
N TYR A 112 8.40 7.57 -8.69
CA TYR A 112 8.26 6.17 -9.11
C TYR A 112 7.38 6.05 -10.36
N SER A 113 7.48 4.93 -11.09
CA SER A 113 6.44 4.59 -12.05
C SER A 113 5.21 4.05 -11.31
N TRP A 114 4.03 4.42 -11.80
CA TRP A 114 2.77 4.04 -11.19
C TRP A 114 1.65 3.83 -12.21
N GLU A 115 0.67 3.02 -11.82
CA GLU A 115 -0.60 2.84 -12.53
C GLU A 115 -1.75 2.73 -11.52
N ILE A 116 -2.94 3.18 -11.92
CA ILE A 116 -4.18 3.03 -11.15
C ILE A 116 -5.02 1.93 -11.77
N LEU A 117 -5.50 1.03 -10.93
CA LEU A 117 -6.40 -0.06 -11.32
C LEU A 117 -7.66 -0.01 -10.46
N GLU A 118 -8.80 -0.28 -11.10
CA GLU A 118 -10.04 -0.63 -10.40
C GLU A 118 -9.96 -2.10 -9.97
N VAL A 119 -10.47 -2.39 -8.76
CA VAL A 119 -10.38 -3.70 -8.10
C VAL A 119 -11.73 -4.38 -8.05
#